data_AF-A0A434C403-F1
#
_entry.id   AF-A0A434C403-F1
#
_cell.length_a   1.000
_cell.length_b   1.000
_cell.length_c   1.000
_cell.angle_alpha   90.00
_cell.angle_beta   90.00
_cell.angle_gamma   90.00
#
_symmetry.space_group_name_H-M   'P 1'
#
loop_
_entity.id
_entity.type
_entity.pdbx_description
1 polymer ?
#
loop_
_entity_poly.entity_id
_entity_poly.type
_entity_poly.pdbx_seq_one_letter_code
_entity_poly.pdbx_strand_id
1 'polypeptide(L)'
;MLYVEIAIVVVLICVNGLLSMSELAIVSSRPARLKAMIDRGINGAGRALELGSNPGKFLSSVQIGITLVGVLSGAFSGATLGERLAQFLASTGIRETVADPLGVGIVVAIITYFSLIVGELVPKQ
;
A
#
# COMPACT_ATOMS: atom_id res chain seq x y z
N MET A 1 9.59 1.57 -21.04
CA MET A 1 8.76 2.44 -20.18
C MET A 1 7.73 1.66 -19.38
N LEU A 2 6.91 0.79 -19.99
CA LEU A 2 5.91 -0.03 -19.26
C LEU A 2 6.46 -0.86 -18.08
N TYR A 3 7.62 -1.50 -18.22
CA TYR A 3 8.23 -2.28 -17.14
C TYR A 3 8.59 -1.43 -15.92
N VAL A 4 8.97 -0.17 -16.13
CA VAL A 4 9.30 0.76 -15.03
C VAL A 4 8.03 1.22 -14.33
N GLU A 5 6.97 1.52 -15.09
CA GLU A 5 5.63 1.86 -14.54
C GLU A 5 5.09 0.73 -13.65
N ILE A 6 5.15 -0.52 -14.14
CA ILE A 6 4.74 -1.71 -13.37
C ILE A 6 5.64 -1.91 -12.15
N ALA A 7 6.96 -1.77 -12.29
CA ALA A 7 7.88 -1.90 -11.16
C ALA A 7 7.59 -0.87 -10.06
N ILE A 8 7.27 0.38 -10.42
CA ILE A 8 6.89 1.43 -9.46
C ILE A 8 5.61 1.03 -8.72
N VAL A 9 4.58 0.60 -9.44
CA VAL A 9 3.30 0.15 -8.81
C VAL A 9 3.54 -1.02 -7.88
N VAL A 10 4.33 -2.01 -8.28
CA VAL A 10 4.67 -3.18 -7.43
C VAL A 10 5.42 -2.74 -6.18
N VAL A 11 6.42 -1.86 -6.30
CA VAL A 11 7.15 -1.32 -5.14
C VAL A 11 6.21 -0.58 -4.21
N LEU A 12 5.31 0.26 -4.74
CA LEU A 12 4.33 0.97 -3.93
C LEU A 12 3.39 0.00 -3.18
N ILE A 13 2.89 -1.05 -3.82
CA ILE A 13 2.08 -2.08 -3.17
C ILE A 13 2.87 -2.77 -2.05
N CYS A 14 4.15 -3.13 -2.29
CA CYS A 14 5.00 -3.74 -1.27
C CYS A 14 5.25 -2.80 -0.08
N VAL A 15 5.51 -1.51 -0.33
CA VAL A 15 5.69 -0.51 0.73
C VAL A 15 4.40 -0.35 1.54
N ASN A 16 3.24 -0.30 0.88
CA ASN A 16 1.94 -0.28 1.57
C ASN A 16 1.78 -1.51 2.47
N GLY A 17 2.08 -2.70 1.93
CA GLY A 17 2.12 -3.98 2.65
C GLY A 17 2.95 -3.94 3.92
N LEU A 18 4.19 -3.45 3.81
CA LEU A 18 5.11 -3.34 4.94
C LEU A 18 4.62 -2.37 6.01
N LEU A 19 4.06 -1.24 5.60
CA LEU A 19 3.49 -0.25 6.51
C LEU A 19 2.28 -0.82 7.25
N SER A 20 1.35 -1.46 6.53
CA SER A 20 0.16 -2.13 7.07
C SER A 20 0.53 -3.24 8.07
N MET A 21 1.50 -4.10 7.72
CA MET A 21 2.01 -5.12 8.64
C MET A 21 2.61 -4.51 9.91
N SER A 22 3.36 -3.41 9.78
CA SER A 22 4.01 -2.74 10.91
C SER A 22 3.01 -2.11 11.87
N GLU A 23 1.95 -1.50 11.33
CA GLU A 23 0.80 -0.99 12.09
C GLU A 23 0.20 -2.11 12.96
N LEU A 24 -0.18 -3.22 12.34
CA LEU A 24 -0.80 -4.32 13.05
C LEU A 24 0.12 -5.05 14.01
N ALA A 25 1.40 -5.20 13.66
CA ALA A 25 2.38 -5.81 14.56
C ALA A 25 2.43 -5.05 15.89
N ILE A 26 2.39 -3.72 15.85
CA ILE A 26 2.36 -2.88 17.06
C ILE A 26 1.02 -2.99 17.79
N VAL A 27 -0.11 -2.96 17.08
CA VAL A 27 -1.45 -3.04 17.69
C VAL A 27 -1.73 -4.41 18.32
N SER A 28 -1.24 -5.50 17.72
CA SER A 28 -1.45 -6.87 18.21
C SER A 28 -0.41 -7.32 19.25
N SER A 29 0.70 -6.59 19.38
CA SER A 29 1.77 -6.93 20.31
C SER A 29 1.33 -6.75 21.77
N ARG A 30 1.37 -7.84 22.55
CA ARG A 30 1.08 -7.79 23.98
C ARG A 30 2.31 -7.33 24.77
N PRO A 31 2.20 -6.30 25.63
CA PRO A 31 3.32 -5.81 26.45
C PRO A 31 4.00 -6.90 27.28
N ALA A 32 3.23 -7.88 27.78
CA ALA A 32 3.75 -9.00 28.56
C ALA A 32 4.69 -9.92 27.75
N ARG A 33 4.41 -10.17 26.46
CA ARG A 33 5.29 -10.94 25.57
C ARG A 33 6.57 -10.17 25.24
N LEU A 34 6.45 -8.88 25.00
CA LEU A 34 7.59 -7.99 24.73
C LEU A 34 8.55 -7.91 25.93
N LYS A 35 8.02 -7.77 27.15
CA LYS A 35 8.83 -7.83 28.38
C LYS A 35 9.59 -9.15 28.51
N ALA A 36 8.92 -10.28 28.28
CA ALA A 36 9.58 -11.58 28.28
C ALA A 36 10.68 -11.73 27.19
N MET A 37 10.55 -11.03 26.05
CA MET A 37 11.59 -10.99 25.01
C MET A 37 12.77 -10.11 25.40
N ILE A 38 12.54 -9.01 26.13
CA ILE A 38 13.59 -8.17 26.72
C ILE A 38 14.40 -8.99 27.73
N ASP A 39 13.73 -9.75 28.61
CA ASP A 39 14.38 -10.61 29.61
C ASP A 39 15.22 -11.72 28.96
N ARG A 40 14.87 -12.13 27.73
CA ARG A 40 15.63 -13.10 26.91
C ARG A 40 16.77 -12.45 26.10
N GLY A 41 16.99 -11.14 26.21
CA GLY A 41 18.03 -10.42 25.48
C GLY A 41 17.75 -10.27 23.98
N ILE A 42 16.49 -10.37 23.55
CA ILE A 42 16.13 -10.17 22.13
C ILE A 42 16.29 -8.68 21.78
N ASN A 43 17.21 -8.40 20.86
CA ASN A 43 17.41 -7.06 20.32
C ASN A 43 16.13 -6.54 19.65
N GLY A 44 15.77 -5.28 19.91
CA GLY A 44 14.58 -4.63 19.34
C GLY A 44 13.29 -4.79 20.15
N ALA A 45 13.21 -5.74 21.09
CA ALA A 45 12.03 -5.92 21.95
C ALA A 45 11.75 -4.70 22.84
N GLY A 46 12.79 -4.03 23.34
CA GLY A 46 12.67 -2.78 24.11
C GLY A 46 12.06 -1.64 23.29
N ARG A 47 12.53 -1.44 22.06
CA ARG A 47 11.97 -0.43 21.14
C ARG A 47 10.52 -0.73 20.78
N ALA A 48 10.21 -1.99 20.49
CA ALA A 48 8.83 -2.39 20.19
C ALA A 48 7.88 -2.20 21.40
N LEU A 49 8.37 -2.41 22.63
CA LEU A 49 7.61 -2.10 23.85
C LEU A 49 7.37 -0.60 24.03
N GLU A 50 8.38 0.23 23.76
CA GLU A 50 8.26 1.69 23.81
C GLU A 50 7.26 2.20 22.77
N LEU A 51 7.39 1.75 21.51
CA LEU A 51 6.46 2.03 20.42
C LEU A 51 5.04 1.56 20.72
N GLY A 52 4.87 0.36 21.28
CA GLY A 52 3.55 -0.17 21.65
C GLY A 52 2.93 0.49 22.89
N SER A 53 3.73 1.09 23.76
CA SER A 53 3.23 1.82 24.95
C SER A 53 2.62 3.17 24.59
N ASN A 54 3.05 3.77 23.48
CA ASN A 54 2.52 5.04 22.98
C ASN A 54 2.34 4.99 21.45
N PRO A 55 1.41 4.16 20.96
CA PRO A 55 1.32 3.82 19.54
C PRO A 55 0.88 5.01 18.69
N GLY A 56 0.25 6.04 19.28
CA GLY A 56 -0.33 7.17 18.54
C GLY A 56 0.62 7.82 17.54
N LYS A 57 1.86 8.17 17.95
CA LYS A 57 2.82 8.82 17.04
C LYS A 57 3.28 7.89 15.91
N PHE A 58 3.46 6.61 16.20
CA PHE A 58 3.86 5.61 15.22
C PHE A 58 2.75 5.34 14.21
N LEU A 59 1.53 5.07 14.71
CA LEU A 59 0.34 4.83 13.90
C LEU A 59 0.05 6.02 12.98
N SER A 60 0.10 7.26 13.48
CA SER A 60 -0.09 8.44 12.64
C SER A 60 0.97 8.54 11.53
N SER A 61 2.24 8.23 11.83
CA SER A 61 3.31 8.28 10.83
C SER A 61 3.14 7.20 9.75
N VAL A 62 2.80 5.97 10.16
CA VAL A 62 2.52 4.86 9.26
C VAL A 62 1.31 5.15 8.38
N GLN A 63 0.25 5.71 8.94
CA GLN A 63 -0.97 6.05 8.21
C GLN A 63 -0.77 7.18 7.20
N ILE A 64 0.07 8.17 7.51
CA ILE A 64 0.53 9.18 6.53
C ILE A 64 1.28 8.47 5.40
N GLY A 65 2.15 7.51 5.71
CA GLY A 65 2.85 6.69 4.72
C GLY A 65 1.89 5.90 3.82
N ILE A 66 0.90 5.21 4.40
CA ILE A 66 -0.12 4.45 3.65
C ILE A 66 -0.90 5.38 2.72
N THR A 67 -1.28 6.56 3.20
CA THR A 67 -2.01 7.56 2.42
C THR A 67 -1.15 8.08 1.27
N LEU A 68 0.11 8.43 1.53
CA LEU A 68 1.05 8.91 0.51
C LEU A 68 1.25 7.86 -0.59
N VAL A 69 1.45 6.60 -0.19
CA VAL A 69 1.59 5.48 -1.13
C VAL A 69 0.30 5.29 -1.94
N GLY A 70 -0.86 5.40 -1.32
CA GLY A 70 -2.15 5.34 -2.01
C GLY A 70 -2.32 6.45 -3.06
N VAL A 71 -1.99 7.69 -2.71
CA VAL A 71 -2.05 8.84 -3.64
C VAL A 71 -1.07 8.67 -4.81
N LEU A 72 0.18 8.27 -4.52
CA LEU A 72 1.18 8.02 -5.56
C LEU A 72 0.76 6.87 -6.47
N SER A 73 0.28 5.76 -5.92
CA SER A 73 -0.24 4.63 -6.71
C SER A 73 -1.39 5.08 -7.60
N GLY A 74 -2.37 5.83 -7.07
CA GLY A 74 -3.50 6.32 -7.86
C GLY A 74 -3.08 7.25 -9.00
N ALA A 75 -2.20 8.22 -8.70
CA ALA A 75 -1.68 9.17 -9.68
C ALA A 75 -0.89 8.48 -10.80
N PHE A 76 0.03 7.57 -10.45
CA PHE A 76 0.81 6.81 -11.44
C PHE A 76 -0.09 5.87 -12.25
N SER A 77 -1.04 5.19 -11.61
CA SER A 77 -1.96 4.26 -12.27
C SER A 77 -2.83 4.95 -13.32
N GLY A 78 -3.42 6.09 -12.97
CA GLY A 78 -4.30 6.83 -13.88
C GLY A 78 -3.55 7.45 -15.06
N ALA A 79 -2.42 8.11 -14.79
CA ALA A 79 -1.69 8.88 -15.80
C ALA A 79 -0.84 8.03 -16.75
N THR A 80 -0.57 6.76 -16.44
CA THR A 80 0.28 5.91 -17.29
C THR A 80 -0.49 4.72 -17.82
N LEU A 81 -0.85 3.79 -16.94
CA LEU A 81 -1.55 2.56 -17.29
C LEU A 81 -2.98 2.85 -17.76
N GLY A 82 -3.67 3.81 -17.13
CA GLY A 82 -5.02 4.23 -17.49
C GLY A 82 -5.12 4.78 -18.91
N GLU A 83 -4.20 5.68 -19.27
CA GLU A 83 -4.12 6.26 -20.62
C GLU A 83 -3.75 5.22 -21.69
N ARG A 84 -2.83 4.29 -21.36
CA ARG A 84 -2.53 3.15 -22.26
C ARG A 84 -3.75 2.26 -22.51
N LEU A 85 -4.53 1.97 -21.46
CA LEU A 85 -5.74 1.18 -21.59
C LEU A 85 -6.81 1.95 -22.39
N ALA A 86 -6.93 3.26 -22.15
CA ALA A 86 -7.83 4.13 -22.91
C ALA A 86 -7.50 4.13 -24.42
N GLN A 87 -6.22 4.25 -24.77
CA GLN A 87 -5.76 4.16 -26.17
C GLN A 87 -6.06 2.79 -26.79
N PHE A 88 -5.90 1.71 -26.03
CA PHE A 88 -6.28 0.37 -26.48
C PHE A 88 -7.80 0.26 -26.72
N LEU A 89 -8.62 0.80 -25.82
CA LEU A 89 -10.08 0.85 -25.98
C LEU A 89 -10.51 1.73 -27.18
N ALA A 90 -9.83 2.84 -27.41
CA ALA A 90 -10.08 3.67 -28.58
C ALA A 90 -9.77 2.91 -29.89
N SER A 91 -8.70 2.11 -29.89
CA SER A 91 -8.31 1.29 -31.05
C SER A 91 -9.31 0.17 -31.40
N THR A 92 -10.17 -0.24 -30.47
CA THR A 92 -11.22 -1.24 -30.71
C THR A 92 -12.56 -0.63 -31.18
N GLY A 93 -12.58 0.68 -31.43
CA GLY A 93 -13.74 1.40 -31.98
C GLY A 93 -14.60 2.12 -30.94
N ILE A 94 -14.17 2.17 -29.68
CA ILE A 94 -14.83 2.97 -28.64
C ILE A 94 -14.48 4.45 -28.86
N ARG A 95 -15.47 5.35 -28.75
CA ARG A 95 -15.25 6.79 -28.80
C ARG A 95 -14.27 7.22 -27.71
N GLU A 96 -13.29 8.06 -28.04
CA GLU A 96 -12.27 8.57 -27.10
C GLU A 96 -12.89 9.21 -25.85
N THR A 97 -13.99 9.95 -26.01
CA THR A 97 -14.73 10.58 -24.89
C THR A 97 -15.27 9.59 -23.87
N VAL A 98 -15.42 8.33 -24.24
CA VAL A 98 -15.82 7.23 -23.37
C VAL A 98 -14.62 6.37 -22.98
N ALA A 99 -13.68 6.14 -23.91
CA ALA A 99 -12.51 5.30 -23.71
C ALA A 99 -11.55 5.83 -22.63
N ASP A 100 -11.35 7.15 -22.54
CA ASP A 100 -10.50 7.78 -21.53
C ASP A 100 -10.97 7.51 -20.09
N PRO A 101 -12.19 7.92 -19.69
CA PRO A 101 -12.66 7.68 -18.33
C PRO A 101 -12.82 6.18 -18.03
N LEU A 102 -13.12 5.34 -19.03
CA LEU A 102 -13.18 3.89 -18.85
C LEU A 102 -11.80 3.26 -18.62
N GLY A 103 -10.81 3.64 -19.42
CA GLY A 103 -9.45 3.11 -19.32
C GLY A 103 -8.83 3.47 -17.98
N VAL A 104 -8.90 4.75 -17.61
CA VAL A 104 -8.46 5.23 -16.29
C VAL A 104 -9.24 4.55 -15.18
N GLY A 105 -10.58 4.49 -15.28
CA GLY A 105 -11.42 3.89 -14.25
C GLY A 105 -11.14 2.41 -14.00
N ILE A 106 -10.99 1.61 -15.06
CA ILE A 106 -10.68 0.17 -14.95
C ILE A 106 -9.30 -0.02 -14.32
N VAL A 107 -8.28 0.70 -14.77
CA VAL A 107 -6.92 0.55 -14.24
C VAL A 107 -6.85 0.97 -12.77
N VAL A 108 -7.45 2.10 -12.43
CA VAL A 108 -7.53 2.55 -11.04
C VAL A 108 -8.26 1.52 -10.18
N ALA A 109 -9.38 0.95 -10.65
CA ALA A 109 -10.10 -0.08 -9.91
C ALA A 109 -9.25 -1.35 -9.69
N ILE A 110 -8.56 -1.84 -10.73
CA ILE A 110 -7.69 -3.02 -10.63
C ILE A 110 -6.54 -2.77 -9.65
N ILE A 111 -5.83 -1.64 -9.80
CA ILE A 111 -4.67 -1.37 -8.95
C ILE A 111 -5.10 -1.08 -7.51
N THR A 112 -6.22 -0.38 -7.32
CA THR A 112 -6.81 -0.19 -5.98
C THR A 112 -7.18 -1.54 -5.36
N TYR A 113 -7.79 -2.44 -6.11
CA TYR A 113 -8.12 -3.79 -5.63
C TYR A 113 -6.87 -4.58 -5.20
N PHE A 114 -5.83 -4.62 -6.03
CA PHE A 114 -4.58 -5.29 -5.68
C PHE A 114 -3.87 -4.60 -4.50
N SER A 115 -3.85 -3.27 -4.45
CA SER A 115 -3.23 -2.52 -3.35
C SER A 115 -3.98 -2.76 -2.04
N LEU A 116 -5.31 -2.79 -2.06
CA LEU A 116 -6.10 -3.05 -0.86
C LEU A 116 -5.96 -4.51 -0.42
N ILE A 117 -5.99 -5.48 -1.32
CA ILE A 117 -5.92 -6.89 -0.93
C ILE A 117 -4.51 -7.29 -0.55
N VAL A 118 -3.54 -7.06 -1.44
CA VAL A 118 -2.16 -7.49 -1.25
C VAL A 118 -1.41 -6.55 -0.31
N GLY A 119 -1.64 -5.24 -0.46
CA GLY A 119 -0.96 -4.21 0.34
C GLY A 119 -1.62 -3.94 1.69
N GLU A 120 -2.90 -4.26 1.89
CA GLU A 120 -3.56 -3.97 3.16
C GLU A 120 -4.20 -5.20 3.82
N LEU A 121 -5.03 -5.97 3.12
CA LEU A 121 -5.87 -7.02 3.71
C LEU A 121 -5.09 -8.28 4.10
N VAL A 122 -4.19 -8.76 3.21
CA VAL A 122 -3.34 -9.95 3.45
C VAL A 122 -2.36 -9.71 4.61
N PRO A 123 -1.65 -8.58 4.70
CA PRO A 123 -0.93 -8.15 5.89
C PRO A 123 -1.72 -8.17 7.18
N LYS A 124 -3.05 -7.97 7.07
CA LYS A 124 -3.96 -7.80 8.20
C LYS A 124 -4.69 -9.05 8.67
N GLN A 125 -4.40 -10.20 8.05
CA GLN A 125 -4.85 -11.52 8.49
C GLN A 125 -3.75 -12.24 9.27
#